data_AF-A0A1Q6A3X5-F1
#
_entry.id   AF-A0A1Q6A3X5-F1
#
_cell.length_a   1.000
_cell.length_b   1.000
_cell.length_c   1.000
_cell.angle_alpha   90.00
_cell.angle_beta   90.00
_cell.angle_gamma   90.00
#
_symmetry.space_group_name_H-M   'P 1'
#
loop_
_entity.id
_entity.type
_entity.pdbx_description
1 polymer ?
#
loop_
_entity_poly.entity_id
_entity_poly.type
_entity_poly.pdbx_seq_one_letter_code
_entity_poly.pdbx_strand_id
1 'polypeptide(L)'
;MSMVPFFLELELDNKPLIIAVEQLQNFADVDGYCRYDITAAERRAVVYVNLEYEDLQLPVSPQDLETYYEAIHYPEQAQAFITDDDELFSTKEFNVIAAAIRQYNREAGMSFPEFNFDL
;
A
#
# COMPACT_ATOMS: atom_id res chain seq x y z
N MET A 1 -11.57 -0.23 18.09
CA MET A 1 -11.95 1.03 17.43
C MET A 1 -11.56 0.83 15.98
N SER A 2 -12.50 0.59 15.06
CA SER A 2 -12.17 0.51 13.64
C SER A 2 -11.89 1.94 13.16
N MET A 3 -10.89 2.08 12.29
CA MET A 3 -10.55 3.36 11.70
C MET A 3 -11.63 3.77 10.69
N VAL A 4 -11.82 5.07 10.47
CA VAL A 4 -12.81 5.56 9.51
C VAL A 4 -12.37 5.15 8.10
N PRO A 5 -13.24 4.49 7.31
CA PRO A 5 -12.90 4.13 5.94
C PRO A 5 -12.68 5.39 5.10
N PHE A 6 -11.77 5.31 4.16
CA PHE A 6 -11.50 6.37 3.19
C PHE A 6 -11.75 5.88 1.76
N PHE A 7 -11.91 6.82 0.84
CA PHE A 7 -12.20 6.53 -0.55
C PHE A 7 -11.05 7.02 -1.43
N LEU A 8 -10.64 6.18 -2.37
CA LEU A 8 -9.64 6.49 -3.39
C LEU A 8 -10.33 6.54 -4.75
N GLU A 9 -10.07 7.59 -5.52
CA GLU A 9 -10.44 7.67 -6.94
C GLU A 9 -9.23 7.23 -7.76
N LEU A 10 -9.34 6.07 -8.43
CA LEU A 10 -8.24 5.44 -9.14
C LEU A 10 -8.64 5.04 -10.56
N GLU A 11 -7.65 5.00 -11.45
CA GLU A 11 -7.81 4.40 -12.77
C GLU A 11 -7.20 3.00 -12.75
N LEU A 12 -8.06 1.97 -12.80
CA LEU A 12 -7.67 0.56 -12.84
C LEU A 12 -7.98 0.00 -14.23
N ASP A 13 -6.97 -0.53 -14.93
CA ASP A 13 -7.11 -1.05 -16.31
C ASP A 13 -7.80 -0.06 -17.28
N ASN A 14 -7.40 1.21 -17.22
CA ASN A 14 -7.98 2.34 -17.98
C ASN A 14 -9.48 2.60 -17.67
N LYS A 15 -9.96 2.18 -16.50
CA LYS A 15 -11.32 2.46 -16.02
C LYS A 15 -11.26 3.26 -14.73
N PRO A 16 -11.90 4.45 -14.67
CA PRO A 16 -12.02 5.18 -13.42
C PRO A 16 -12.96 4.42 -12.48
N LEU A 17 -12.51 4.22 -11.25
CA LEU A 17 -13.23 3.48 -10.22
C LEU A 17 -12.99 4.12 -8.85
N ILE A 18 -14.04 4.11 -8.03
CA ILE A 18 -13.94 4.48 -6.62
C ILE A 18 -13.68 3.21 -5.81
N ILE A 19 -12.65 3.25 -4.99
CA ILE A 19 -12.29 2.17 -4.07
C ILE A 19 -12.55 2.65 -2.65
N ALA A 20 -13.39 1.91 -1.92
CA ALA A 20 -13.51 2.06 -0.47
C ALA A 20 -12.40 1.26 0.21
N VAL A 21 -11.68 1.89 1.13
CA VAL A 21 -10.57 1.29 1.86
C VAL A 21 -10.84 1.38 3.35
N GLU A 22 -10.88 0.24 4.02
CA GLU A 22 -10.99 0.13 5.48
C GLU A 22 -9.71 -0.48 6.05
N GLN A 23 -9.10 0.21 7.00
CA GLN A 23 -7.92 -0.30 7.70
C GLN A 23 -8.35 -1.32 8.76
N LEU A 24 -7.84 -2.54 8.66
CA LEU A 24 -8.23 -3.66 9.52
C LEU A 24 -7.43 -3.74 10.83
N GLN A 25 -6.32 -3.02 10.93
CA GLN A 25 -5.45 -3.02 12.11
C GLN A 25 -4.87 -1.64 12.38
N ASN A 26 -4.69 -1.27 13.65
CA ASN A 26 -4.25 0.09 14.00
C ASN A 26 -2.76 0.37 13.71
N PHE A 27 -1.93 -0.68 13.62
CA PHE A 27 -0.49 -0.56 13.48
C PHE A 27 0.02 -1.50 12.38
N ALA A 28 1.13 -1.12 11.75
CA ALA A 28 1.88 -2.05 10.91
C ALA A 28 2.44 -3.21 11.76
N ASP A 29 2.71 -4.34 11.12
CA ASP A 29 3.46 -5.43 11.74
C ASP A 29 4.97 -5.12 11.79
N VAL A 30 5.76 -6.10 12.21
CA VAL A 30 7.22 -5.96 12.39
C VAL A 30 7.98 -5.71 11.09
N ASP A 31 7.35 -5.99 9.95
CA ASP A 31 7.92 -5.84 8.61
C ASP A 31 7.34 -4.63 7.87
N GLY A 32 6.60 -3.74 8.58
CA GLY A 32 6.03 -2.52 8.03
C GLY A 32 4.71 -2.72 7.28
N TYR A 33 4.10 -3.91 7.32
CA TYR A 33 2.86 -4.18 6.59
C TYR A 33 1.61 -3.85 7.40
N CYS A 34 0.64 -3.22 6.73
CA CYS A 34 -0.70 -3.00 7.26
C CYS A 34 -1.76 -3.65 6.37
N ARG A 35 -2.83 -4.15 7.01
CA ARG A 35 -3.95 -4.81 6.32
C ARG A 35 -5.08 -3.83 6.04
N TYR A 36 -5.55 -3.89 4.81
CA TYR A 36 -6.68 -3.10 4.34
C TYR A 36 -7.72 -4.00 3.66
N ASP A 37 -8.98 -3.78 3.97
CA ASP A 37 -10.10 -4.30 3.20
C ASP A 37 -10.46 -3.29 2.12
N ILE A 38 -10.37 -3.72 0.86
CA ILE A 38 -10.65 -2.89 -0.30
C ILE A 38 -11.93 -3.38 -0.96
N THR A 39 -12.84 -2.45 -1.25
CA THR A 39 -14.09 -2.74 -1.96
C THR A 39 -14.24 -1.82 -3.16
N ALA A 40 -14.50 -2.40 -4.32
CA ALA A 40 -14.55 -1.73 -5.60
C ALA A 40 -15.66 -2.36 -6.47
N ALA A 41 -16.86 -1.75 -6.43
CA ALA A 41 -18.09 -2.33 -6.96
C ALA A 41 -18.39 -3.71 -6.33
N GLU A 42 -18.49 -4.77 -7.15
CA GLU A 42 -18.72 -6.15 -6.71
C GLU A 42 -17.42 -6.87 -6.29
N ARG A 43 -16.25 -6.22 -6.45
CA ARG A 43 -14.95 -6.80 -6.13
C ARG A 43 -14.53 -6.39 -4.72
N ARG A 44 -14.11 -7.37 -3.91
CA ARG A 44 -13.59 -7.13 -2.57
C ARG A 44 -12.36 -7.97 -2.34
N ALA A 45 -11.34 -7.41 -1.71
CA ALA A 45 -10.14 -8.15 -1.34
C ALA A 45 -9.54 -7.58 -0.06
N VAL A 46 -8.82 -8.42 0.68
CA VAL A 46 -7.95 -7.96 1.76
C VAL A 46 -6.54 -7.90 1.23
N VAL A 47 -5.90 -6.74 1.36
CA VAL A 47 -4.54 -6.47 0.88
C VAL A 47 -3.59 -6.16 2.04
N TYR A 48 -2.38 -6.68 1.97
CA TYR A 48 -1.27 -6.29 2.84
C TYR A 48 -0.43 -5.27 2.10
N VAL A 49 -0.28 -4.07 2.66
CA VAL A 49 0.48 -2.98 2.04
C VAL A 49 1.67 -2.68 2.94
N ASN A 50 2.88 -2.81 2.41
CA ASN A 50 4.07 -2.28 3.06
C ASN A 50 3.98 -0.75 3.05
N LEU A 51 3.93 -0.15 4.23
CA LEU A 51 3.81 1.30 4.42
C LEU A 51 5.17 2.00 4.48
N GLU A 52 6.23 1.25 4.78
CA GLU A 52 7.61 1.72 4.81
C GLU A 52 8.23 1.73 3.40
N TYR A 53 7.63 1.01 2.46
CA TYR A 53 8.07 1.01 1.08
C TYR A 53 7.95 2.41 0.45
N GLU A 54 9.08 2.95 0.00
CA GLU A 54 9.11 4.16 -0.81
C GLU A 54 8.85 3.82 -2.28
N ASP A 55 7.70 4.27 -2.81
CA ASP A 55 7.40 4.14 -4.23
C ASP A 55 8.54 4.71 -5.08
N LEU A 56 8.92 3.95 -6.12
CA LEU A 56 10.03 4.23 -7.03
C LEU A 56 9.93 5.66 -7.58
N GLN A 57 10.77 6.55 -7.05
CA GLN A 57 11.00 7.87 -7.61
C GLN A 57 12.28 7.83 -8.44
N LEU A 58 12.27 8.49 -9.60
CA LEU A 58 13.51 8.69 -10.34
C LEU A 58 14.49 9.46 -9.44
N PRO A 59 15.75 9.00 -9.28
CA PRO A 59 16.69 9.65 -8.40
C PRO A 59 16.95 11.05 -8.93
N VAL A 60 16.58 12.06 -8.15
CA VAL A 60 16.78 13.47 -8.50
C VAL A 60 18.16 13.96 -8.07
N SER A 61 18.81 13.24 -7.17
CA SER A 61 20.17 13.48 -6.71
C SER A 61 20.99 12.19 -6.58
N PRO A 62 22.33 12.28 -6.52
CA PRO A 62 23.20 11.14 -6.24
C PRO A 62 22.96 10.44 -4.88
N GLN A 63 22.28 11.10 -3.95
CA GLN A 63 21.97 10.53 -2.62
C GLN A 63 20.76 9.59 -2.71
N ASP A 64 19.86 9.80 -3.67
CA ASP A 64 18.65 8.99 -3.88
C ASP A 64 18.93 7.71 -4.69
N LEU A 65 20.18 7.54 -5.13
CA LEU A 65 20.60 6.48 -6.04
C LEU A 65 20.63 5.10 -5.35
N GLU A 66 20.94 5.07 -4.05
CA GLU A 66 20.95 3.85 -3.25
C GLU A 66 19.54 3.29 -3.07
N THR A 67 18.59 4.13 -2.60
CA THR A 67 17.17 3.79 -2.49
C THR A 67 16.58 3.33 -3.83
N TYR A 68 16.92 4.03 -4.92
CA TYR A 68 16.49 3.63 -6.25
C TYR A 68 17.02 2.25 -6.67
N TYR A 69 18.28 1.94 -6.36
CA TYR A 69 18.86 0.63 -6.65
C TYR A 69 18.22 -0.48 -5.82
N GLU A 70 17.96 -0.25 -4.54
CA GLU A 70 17.27 -1.21 -3.68
C GLU A 70 15.87 -1.53 -4.20
N ALA A 71 15.07 -0.50 -4.54
CA ALA A 71 13.72 -0.69 -5.04
C ALA A 71 13.66 -1.46 -6.38
N ILE A 72 14.69 -1.36 -7.22
CA ILE A 72 14.79 -2.17 -8.46
C ILE A 72 15.18 -3.63 -8.16
N HIS A 73 16.01 -3.86 -7.15
CA HIS A 73 16.50 -5.20 -6.83
C HIS A 73 15.49 -6.02 -6.00
N TYR A 74 14.61 -5.34 -5.25
CA TYR A 74 13.60 -5.98 -4.39
C TYR A 74 12.16 -5.52 -4.71
N PRO A 75 11.67 -5.70 -5.95
CA PRO A 75 10.34 -5.25 -6.37
C PRO A 75 9.19 -5.94 -5.62
N GLU A 76 9.46 -7.06 -4.94
CA GLU A 76 8.50 -7.76 -4.09
C GLU A 76 8.03 -6.94 -2.89
N GLN A 77 8.83 -5.98 -2.40
CA GLN A 77 8.44 -5.12 -1.28
C GLN A 77 7.34 -4.12 -1.66
N ALA A 78 7.23 -3.81 -2.96
CA ALA A 78 6.18 -2.94 -3.50
C ALA A 78 4.82 -3.65 -3.61
N GLN A 79 4.83 -4.99 -3.66
CA GLN A 79 3.65 -5.79 -3.97
C GLN A 79 2.71 -5.85 -2.78
N ALA A 80 1.41 -5.71 -3.08
CA ALA A 80 0.37 -6.08 -2.14
C ALA A 80 0.07 -7.58 -2.25
N PHE A 81 -0.01 -8.24 -1.10
CA PHE A 81 -0.39 -9.65 -1.00
C PHE A 81 -1.87 -9.76 -0.65
N ILE A 82 -2.52 -10.85 -1.07
CA ILE A 82 -3.92 -11.17 -0.74
C ILE A 82 -4.02 -12.37 0.18
N THR A 83 -5.08 -12.43 0.98
CA THR A 83 -5.43 -13.64 1.77
C THR A 83 -6.37 -14.61 1.06
N ASP A 84 -7.07 -14.17 0.01
CA ASP A 84 -8.13 -14.94 -0.64
C ASP A 84 -7.67 -15.43 -2.02
N ASP A 85 -7.94 -16.69 -2.35
CA ASP A 85 -7.57 -17.32 -3.64
C ASP A 85 -8.45 -16.82 -4.81
N ASP A 86 -9.53 -16.10 -4.51
CA ASP A 86 -10.37 -15.45 -5.52
C ASP A 86 -9.67 -14.17 -6.02
N GLU A 87 -8.83 -14.31 -7.05
CA GLU A 87 -8.17 -13.20 -7.76
C GLU A 87 -9.21 -12.28 -8.45
N LEU A 88 -9.90 -11.45 -7.67
CA LEU A 88 -10.87 -10.47 -8.17
C LEU A 88 -10.20 -9.22 -8.77
N PHE A 89 -8.94 -8.97 -8.41
CA PHE A 89 -8.10 -7.94 -9.00
C PHE A 89 -6.81 -8.56 -9.54
N SER A 90 -6.25 -7.95 -10.58
CA SER A 90 -4.94 -8.34 -11.09
C SER A 90 -3.80 -7.80 -10.21
N THR A 91 -2.62 -8.41 -10.29
CA THR A 91 -1.39 -7.90 -9.63
C THR A 91 -1.10 -6.43 -9.97
N LYS A 92 -1.40 -5.99 -11.20
CA LYS A 92 -1.20 -4.59 -11.60
C LYS A 92 -2.15 -3.66 -10.85
N GLU A 93 -3.42 -4.05 -10.73
CA GLU A 93 -4.41 -3.30 -9.95
C GLU A 93 -3.98 -3.24 -8.49
N PHE A 94 -3.53 -4.36 -7.89
CA PHE A 94 -3.04 -4.37 -6.52
C PHE A 94 -1.87 -3.41 -6.29
N ASN A 95 -0.90 -3.34 -7.21
CA ASN A 95 0.21 -2.40 -7.09
C ASN A 95 -0.24 -0.93 -7.16
N VAL A 96 -1.21 -0.60 -8.02
CA VAL A 96 -1.79 0.75 -8.10
C VAL A 96 -2.53 1.10 -6.80
N ILE A 97 -3.30 0.15 -6.27
CA ILE A 97 -4.05 0.33 -5.01
C ILE A 97 -3.08 0.52 -3.83
N ALA A 98 -2.04 -0.29 -3.73
CA ALA A 98 -1.03 -0.19 -2.69
C ALA A 98 -0.32 1.17 -2.69
N ALA A 99 0.11 1.63 -3.87
CA ALA A 99 0.73 2.95 -4.05
C ALA A 99 -0.21 4.07 -3.63
N ALA A 100 -1.49 3.98 -3.99
CA ALA A 100 -2.49 4.99 -3.62
C ALA A 100 -2.78 5.01 -2.11
N ILE A 101 -2.82 3.85 -1.45
CA ILE A 101 -2.96 3.75 0.01
C ILE A 101 -1.75 4.39 0.69
N ARG A 102 -0.52 4.09 0.24
CA ARG A 102 0.70 4.73 0.76
C ARG A 102 0.67 6.25 0.60
N GLN A 103 0.31 6.73 -0.59
CA GLN A 103 0.20 8.16 -0.86
C GLN A 103 -0.83 8.84 0.05
N TYR A 104 -2.02 8.24 0.21
CA TYR A 104 -3.04 8.74 1.12
C TYR A 104 -2.53 8.83 2.57
N ASN A 105 -1.89 7.77 3.06
CA ASN A 105 -1.35 7.74 4.42
C ASN A 105 -0.27 8.81 4.65
N ARG A 106 0.60 9.02 3.65
CA ARG A 106 1.64 10.06 3.66
C ARG A 106 1.04 11.46 3.70
N GLU A 107 0.03 11.73 2.87
CA GLU A 107 -0.67 13.03 2.82
C GLU A 107 -1.48 13.31 4.09
N ALA A 108 -2.07 12.27 4.69
CA ALA A 108 -2.77 12.36 5.96
C ALA A 108 -1.83 12.62 7.15
N GLY A 109 -0.50 12.60 6.95
CA GLY A 109 0.49 12.76 8.01
C GLY A 109 0.47 11.59 9.00
N MET A 110 -0.03 10.42 8.58
CA MET A 110 -0.01 9.23 9.41
C MET A 110 1.41 8.68 9.44
N SER A 111 2.15 9.06 10.48
CA SER A 111 3.39 8.39 10.86
C SER A 111 3.00 7.12 11.60
N PHE A 112 3.39 5.97 11.06
CA PHE A 112 3.34 4.71 11.77
C PHE A 112 4.63 4.65 12.59
N PRO A 113 4.60 4.91 13.90
CA PRO A 113 5.81 4.82 14.69
C PRO A 113 6.34 3.38 14.56
N GLU A 114 7.59 3.26 14.15
CA GLU A 114 8.35 2.00 14.26
C GLU A 114 8.13 1.45 15.67
N PHE A 115 7.88 0.14 15.76
CA PHE A 115 7.91 -0.55 17.03
C PHE A 115 9.37 -0.55 17.52
N ASN A 116 9.80 0.54 18.18
CA ASN A 116 11.07 0.60 18.87
C ASN A 116 11.01 -0.40 20.04
N PHE A 117 11.46 -1.62 19.79
CA PHE A 117 11.88 -2.52 20.84
C PHE A 117 13.27 -2.07 21.30
N ASP A 118 13.32 -0.99 22.08
CA ASP A 118 14.45 -0.78 22.99
C ASP A 118 14.43 -1.96 23.99
N LEU A 119 15.38 -2.88 23.84
CA LEU A 119 15.68 -4.00 24.73
C LEU A 119 16.72 -3.60 25.77
#